data_AF-A0A353RQP4-F1
#
_entry.id   AF-A0A353RQP4-F1
#
_cell.length_a   1.000
_cell.length_b   1.000
_cell.length_c   1.000
_cell.angle_alpha   90.00
_cell.angle_beta   90.00
_cell.angle_gamma   90.00
#
_symmetry.space_group_name_H-M   'P 1'
#
loop_
_entity.id
_entity.type
_entity.pdbx_description
1 polymer ?
#
loop_
_entity_poly.entity_id
_entity_poly.type
_entity_poly.pdbx_seq_one_letter_code
_entity_poly.pdbx_strand_id
1 'polypeptide(L)' 'ITETVFNYPGIGKAAADAAAQLDVVTILGLAIFTGTILILSNLIVDVIYAFIDPRVRLT' A
#
# COMPACT_ATOMS: atom_id res chain seq x y z
N ILE A 1 13.37 -8.29 -8.35
CA ILE A 1 14.39 -9.36 -8.48
C ILE A 1 15.15 -9.68 -7.19
N THR A 2 15.08 -8.85 -6.14
CA THR A 2 15.76 -9.08 -4.86
C THR A 2 15.04 -10.07 -3.92
N GLU A 3 13.71 -10.23 -3.98
CA GLU A 3 12.96 -11.16 -3.12
C GLU A 3 13.18 -12.65 -3.46
N THR A 4 13.50 -12.97 -4.72
CA THR A 4 13.75 -14.36 -5.16
C THR A 4 15.13 -14.87 -4.71
N VAL A 5 16.10 -13.99 -4.51
CA VAL A 5 17.48 -14.34 -4.12
C VAL A 5 17.60 -14.62 -2.62
N PHE A 6 16.77 -13.98 -1.78
CA PHE A 6 16.83 -14.11 -0.31
C PHE A 6 15.74 -15.00 0.30
N ASN A 7 14.84 -15.59 -0.50
CA ASN A 7 13.74 -16.45 -0.07
C ASN A 7 12.90 -15.89 1.09
N TYR A 8 12.77 -14.56 1.18
CA TYR A 8 11.88 -13.91 2.14
C TYR A 8 10.50 -13.78 1.50
N PRO A 9 9.47 -14.50 1.99
CA PRO A 9 8.13 -14.44 1.41
C PRO A 9 7.48 -13.10 1.75
N GLY A 10 7.77 -12.09 0.93
CA GLY A 10 7.13 -10.80 0.98
C GLY A 10 5.76 -10.81 0.31
N ILE A 11 5.02 -9.73 0.54
CA ILE A 11 3.74 -9.45 -0.13
C ILE A 11 3.93 -9.41 -1.67
N GLY A 12 5.10 -8.95 -2.16
CA GLY A 12 5.44 -8.93 -3.58
C GLY A 12 5.58 -10.31 -4.22
N LYS A 13 6.19 -11.27 -3.49
CA LYS A 13 6.26 -12.67 -3.92
C LYS A 13 4.87 -13.32 -3.99
N ALA A 14 4.01 -13.07 -3.00
CA ALA A 14 2.63 -13.58 -3.02
C ALA A 14 1.82 -13.01 -4.20
N ALA A 15 2.01 -11.73 -4.55
CA ALA A 15 1.40 -11.13 -5.74
C ALA A 15 1.88 -11.77 -7.04
N ALA A 16 3.19 -12.02 -7.15
CA ALA A 16 3.80 -12.64 -8.33
C ALA A 16 3.36 -14.11 -8.50
N ASP A 17 3.29 -14.87 -7.41
CA ASP A 17 2.82 -16.26 -7.42
C ASP A 17 1.31 -16.33 -7.78
N ALA A 18 0.49 -15.43 -7.23
CA ALA A 18 -0.94 -15.33 -7.58
C ALA A 18 -1.13 -14.94 -9.05
N ALA A 19 -0.32 -14.01 -9.58
CA ALA A 19 -0.33 -13.65 -10.99
C ALA A 19 0.09 -14.82 -11.90
N ALA A 20 1.11 -15.59 -11.51
CA ALA A 20 1.54 -16.78 -12.24
C ALA A 20 0.48 -17.90 -12.23
N GLN A 21 -0.29 -18.01 -11.14
CA GLN A 21 -1.36 -18.99 -10.99
C GLN A 21 -2.73 -18.49 -11.53
N LEU A 22 -2.78 -17.28 -12.11
CA LEU A 22 -4.03 -16.63 -12.56
C LEU A 22 -5.09 -16.54 -11.46
N ASP A 23 -4.65 -16.44 -10.20
CA ASP A 23 -5.53 -16.26 -9.05
C ASP A 23 -5.93 -14.78 -8.93
N VAL A 24 -6.97 -14.43 -9.68
CA VAL A 24 -7.54 -13.08 -9.74
C VAL A 24 -8.01 -12.61 -8.36
N VAL A 25 -8.55 -13.51 -7.52
CA VAL A 25 -9.13 -13.14 -6.23
C VAL A 25 -8.04 -12.68 -5.27
N THR A 26 -6.91 -13.40 -5.21
CA THR A 26 -5.79 -13.05 -4.33
C THR A 26 -5.11 -11.75 -4.77
N ILE A 27 -4.93 -11.53 -6.08
CA ILE A 27 -4.38 -10.27 -6.60
C ILE A 27 -5.30 -9.09 -6.27
N LEU A 28 -6.61 -9.26 -6.47
CA LEU A 28 -7.60 -8.21 -6.18
C LEU A 28 -7.63 -7.87 -4.69
N GLY A 29 -7.63 -8.89 -3.82
CA GLY A 29 -7.57 -8.71 -2.38
C GLY A 29 -6.33 -7.94 -1.94
N LEU A 30 -5.18 -8.26 -2.54
CA LEU A 30 -3.94 -7.57 -2.25
C LEU A 30 -3.91 -6.13 -2.78
N ALA A 31 -4.48 -5.89 -3.95
CA ALA A 31 -4.61 -4.56 -4.52
C ALA A 31 -5.48 -3.65 -3.64
N ILE A 32 -6.63 -4.15 -3.17
CA ILE A 32 -7.52 -3.42 -2.26
C ILE A 32 -6.83 -3.17 -0.92
N PHE A 33 -6.13 -4.17 -0.36
CA PHE A 33 -5.39 -4.03 0.89
C PHE A 33 -4.33 -2.94 0.81
N THR A 34 -3.48 -3.00 -0.22
CA THR A 34 -2.40 -2.02 -0.44
C THR A 34 -2.98 -0.62 -0.71
N GLY A 35 -4.03 -0.53 -1.53
CA GLY A 35 -4.72 0.72 -1.81
C GLY A 35 -5.34 1.34 -0.55
N THR A 36 -5.93 0.53 0.33
CA THR A 36 -6.51 1.00 1.60
C THR A 36 -5.42 1.58 2.51
N ILE A 37 -4.28 0.90 2.65
CA ILE A 37 -3.15 1.41 3.42
C ILE A 37 -2.65 2.73 2.86
N LEU A 38 -2.57 2.84 1.53
CA LEU A 38 -2.10 4.05 0.87
C LEU A 38 -3.04 5.23 1.10
N ILE A 39 -4.36 5.00 1.02
CA ILE A 39 -5.37 6.02 1.32
C ILE A 39 -5.29 6.43 2.79
N LEU A 40 -5.21 5.47 3.71
CA LEU A 40 -5.07 5.75 5.15
C LEU A 40 -3.80 6.55 5.45
N SER A 41 -2.69 6.20 4.80
CA SER A 41 -1.41 6.91 4.99
C SER A 41 -1.50 8.35 4.49
N ASN A 42 -2.11 8.58 3.33
CA ASN A 42 -2.34 9.95 2.84
C ASN A 42 -3.26 10.73 3.78
N LEU A 43 -4.34 10.11 4.27
CA LEU A 43 -5.24 10.75 5.23
C LEU A 43 -4.52 11.11 6.53
N ILE A 44 -3.65 10.22 7.04
CA ILE A 44 -2.84 10.50 8.23
C ILE A 44 -1.94 11.71 7.97
N VAL A 45 -1.27 11.76 6.82
CA VAL A 45 -0.42 12.89 6.43
C VAL A 45 -1.23 14.19 6.38
N ASP A 46 -2.41 14.17 5.78
CA ASP A 46 -3.31 15.33 5.70
C ASP A 46 -3.74 15.81 7.10
N VAL A 47 -4.10 14.89 8.00
CA VAL A 47 -4.47 15.20 9.38
C VAL A 47 -3.29 15.79 10.16
N ILE A 48 -2.09 15.22 9.99
CA ILE A 48 -0.87 15.72 10.62
C ILE A 48 -0.57 17.14 10.11
N TYR A 49 -0.66 17.38 8.80
CA TYR A 49 -0.47 18.71 8.23
C TYR A 49 -1.53 19.70 8.72
N ALA A 50 -2.80 19.29 8.83
CA ALA A 50 -3.85 20.13 9.40
C ALA A 50 -3.60 20.51 10.87
N PHE A 51 -2.96 19.62 11.64
CA PHE A 51 -2.57 19.89 13.04
C PHE A 51 -1.31 20.74 13.18
N ILE A 52 -0.31 20.52 12.31
CA ILE A 52 0.99 21.20 12.38
C ILE A 52 0.94 22.59 11.75
N ASP A 53 0.16 22.79 10.68
CA ASP A 53 0.17 24.04 9.93
C ASP A 53 -1.03 24.95 10.29
N PRO A 54 -0.84 26.00 11.12
CA PRO A 54 -1.90 26.97 11.42
C PRO A 54 -2.28 27.85 10.21
N ARG A 55 -1.58 27.74 9.08
CA ARG A 55 -1.78 28.54 7.85
C ARG A 55 -2.90 28.05 6.93
N VAL A 56 -3.48 26.86 7.17
CA VAL A 56 -4.69 26.40 6.46
C VAL A 56 -5.89 27.33 6.76
N ARG A 57 -5.78 28.18 7.80
CA ARG A 57 -6.65 29.35 8.00
C ARG A 57 -6.16 30.48 7.09
N LEU A 58 -6.65 30.48 5.86
CA LEU A 58 -6.56 31.60 4.92
C LEU A 58 -6.95 32.92 5.64
N THR A 59 -6.06 33.92 5.57
CA THR A 59 -6.47 35.34 5.59
C THR A 59 -6.75 35.76 4.17
#